data_AF-A0A6L9KCA1-F1
#
_entry.id   AF-A0A6L9KCA1-F1
#
_cell.length_a   1.000
_cell.length_b   1.000
_cell.length_c   1.000
_cell.angle_alpha   90.00
_cell.angle_beta   90.00
_cell.angle_gamma   90.00
#
_symmetry.space_group_name_H-M   'P 1'
#
loop_
_entity.id
_entity.type
_entity.pdbx_description
1 polymer ?
#
loop_
_entity_poly.entity_id
_entity_poly.type
_entity_poly.pdbx_seq_one_letter_code
_entity_poly.pdbx_strand_id
1 'polypeptide(L)'
;MKTLEKHSFPKLENEYLENILRQLVNKHNIIQMFFTKQTSSLFSHLIIHIDNNSDAEQLQQHKWLKKVRNRYQIDVIFIYSGRLHHRFSLGHPFMECYCQSSALIYHNPAAVNPLIITRDWKQYKKKFHAFEERFYNDHDLHKVQVHNLISEGATNSVFTSYARWIKYDLEYLEELYLVNTFNSLPLEERIYNLITYIPEIQKYFVRSSPDKYVLIDLFSKAKEASINDDEPIHKDEMYEAVGIAEQRLYCLIEERFSELKKMLKKAHIVEHEVSCQMDNKPKKQTLDIAVETILNLVEVEQIYLYHQITDAEKTTYYLMLIGNGGTNEKLRLITHFLKSKIAHNHEVVMISHSRKWIQENLYQFQSFFSDIIQADDLIYSSSPYHPEFHWELPHNPYHADLYFYYKPTKDIALQFFTIANNPKENYQGLEYLFSLFFLSFCRTYIFVKTYYLPNNLTSEALWQLCIYAESDIRKYNYLLEQFWTDCFPFLNKHRVLNHKLSKLSKEEVYQMNGIVEKLMYELHNLVIEDGLLQDFEED
;
A
#
# COMPACT_ATOMS: atom_id res chain seq x y z
N MET A 1 -5.76 -41.17 52.60
CA MET A 1 -6.21 -40.48 51.38
C MET A 1 -6.40 -39.01 51.73
N LYS A 2 -5.45 -38.13 51.38
CA LYS A 2 -5.63 -36.68 51.52
C LYS A 2 -6.37 -36.19 50.28
N THR A 3 -7.59 -35.70 50.47
CA THR A 3 -8.38 -35.01 49.45
C THR A 3 -7.64 -33.73 49.06
N LEU A 4 -7.23 -33.62 47.79
CA LEU A 4 -6.71 -32.38 47.21
C LEU A 4 -7.76 -31.28 47.40
N GLU A 5 -7.36 -30.18 48.04
CA GLU A 5 -8.20 -28.99 48.20
C GLU A 5 -8.68 -28.54 46.81
N LYS A 6 -10.00 -28.34 46.67
CA LYS A 6 -10.57 -27.77 45.44
C LYS A 6 -10.00 -26.36 45.27
N HIS A 7 -9.07 -26.20 44.34
CA HIS A 7 -8.61 -24.87 43.91
C HIS A 7 -9.81 -24.01 43.51
N SER A 8 -10.02 -22.90 44.23
CA SER A 8 -11.07 -21.93 43.93
C SER A 8 -10.69 -21.14 42.67
N PHE A 9 -11.20 -21.57 41.53
CA PHE A 9 -11.07 -20.86 40.26
C PHE A 9 -12.19 -19.80 40.16
N PRO A 10 -11.89 -18.53 39.83
CA PRO A 10 -12.93 -17.51 39.67
C PRO A 10 -13.83 -17.86 38.48
N LYS A 11 -15.13 -17.61 38.63
CA LYS A 11 -16.11 -17.82 37.57
C LYS A 11 -15.82 -16.80 36.47
N LEU A 12 -15.41 -17.26 35.29
CA LEU A 12 -15.19 -16.38 34.14
C LEU A 12 -16.51 -16.23 33.37
N GLU A 13 -16.71 -15.09 32.70
CA GLU A 13 -17.88 -14.88 31.81
C GLU A 13 -17.92 -15.92 30.67
N ASN A 14 -16.79 -16.53 30.34
CA ASN A 14 -16.62 -17.50 29.26
C ASN A 14 -16.43 -18.92 29.81
N GLU A 15 -17.51 -19.72 29.82
CA GLU A 15 -17.49 -21.12 30.31
C GLU A 15 -16.52 -22.02 29.52
N TYR A 16 -16.31 -21.76 28.22
CA TYR A 16 -15.36 -22.52 27.42
C TYR A 16 -13.92 -22.29 27.89
N LEU A 17 -13.53 -21.03 28.12
CA LEU A 17 -12.21 -20.68 28.62
C LEU A 17 -12.02 -21.17 30.06
N GLU A 18 -13.04 -21.04 30.91
CA GLU A 18 -12.99 -21.53 32.29
C GLU A 18 -12.69 -23.03 32.36
N ASN A 19 -13.37 -23.84 31.55
CA ASN A 19 -13.15 -25.28 31.49
C ASN A 19 -11.73 -25.64 31.05
N ILE A 20 -11.16 -24.90 30.09
CA ILE A 20 -9.78 -25.11 29.65
C ILE A 20 -8.79 -24.75 30.75
N LEU A 21 -8.95 -23.59 31.41
CA LEU A 21 -8.04 -23.17 32.46
C LEU A 21 -8.06 -24.12 33.67
N ARG A 22 -9.24 -24.64 34.04
CA ARG A 22 -9.38 -25.70 35.06
C ARG A 22 -8.61 -26.96 34.66
N GLN A 23 -8.68 -27.38 33.39
CA GLN A 23 -7.91 -28.52 32.90
C GLN A 23 -6.40 -28.26 32.92
N LEU A 24 -5.97 -27.05 32.58
CA LEU A 24 -4.55 -26.67 32.59
C LEU A 24 -3.96 -26.72 34.00
N VAL A 25 -4.64 -26.15 34.99
CA VAL A 25 -4.22 -26.19 36.40
C VAL A 25 -4.07 -27.63 36.91
N ASN A 26 -4.93 -28.55 36.46
CA ASN A 26 -4.87 -29.95 36.89
C ASN A 26 -3.77 -30.77 36.19
N LYS A 27 -3.30 -30.33 35.02
CA LYS A 27 -2.35 -31.08 34.18
C LYS A 27 -0.92 -30.54 34.25
N HIS A 28 -0.76 -29.25 34.53
CA HIS A 28 0.51 -28.55 34.49
C HIS A 28 0.77 -27.78 35.77
N ASN A 29 2.04 -27.57 36.11
CA ASN A 29 2.42 -26.78 37.28
C ASN A 29 2.27 -25.27 36.99
N ILE A 30 1.03 -24.78 37.04
CA ILE A 30 0.73 -23.35 36.90
C ILE A 30 0.95 -22.65 38.24
N ILE A 31 1.71 -21.56 38.22
CA ILE A 31 2.04 -20.77 39.41
C ILE A 31 1.02 -19.66 39.61
N GLN A 32 0.77 -18.86 38.57
CA GLN A 32 -0.18 -17.75 38.57
C GLN A 32 -0.85 -17.57 37.20
N MET A 33 -2.04 -16.98 37.21
CA MET A 33 -2.69 -16.49 35.99
C MET A 33 -3.18 -15.06 36.20
N PHE A 34 -2.89 -14.20 35.22
CA PHE A 34 -3.33 -12.81 35.20
C PHE A 34 -4.23 -12.58 34.00
N PHE A 35 -5.37 -11.93 34.21
CA PHE A 35 -6.31 -11.58 33.15
C PHE A 35 -6.64 -10.09 33.20
N THR A 36 -6.38 -9.41 32.10
CA THR A 36 -6.71 -7.99 31.93
C THR A 36 -7.65 -7.84 30.75
N LYS A 37 -8.89 -7.41 31.03
CA LYS A 37 -9.90 -7.10 30.00
C LYS A 37 -9.61 -5.73 29.40
N GLN A 38 -9.49 -5.66 28.08
CA GLN A 38 -9.37 -4.39 27.36
C GLN A 38 -10.75 -3.83 27.02
N THR A 39 -10.90 -2.51 27.10
CA THR A 39 -12.14 -1.78 26.75
C THR A 39 -12.12 -1.24 25.32
N SER A 40 -10.95 -1.21 24.67
CA SER A 40 -10.77 -0.77 23.27
C SER A 40 -10.77 -1.97 22.30
N SER A 41 -10.61 -1.68 21.00
CA SER A 41 -10.49 -2.67 19.91
C SER A 41 -9.26 -3.58 19.97
N LEU A 42 -8.50 -3.56 21.06
CA LEU A 42 -7.33 -4.39 21.31
C LEU A 42 -7.72 -5.71 22.01
N PHE A 43 -6.88 -6.73 21.83
CA PHE A 43 -7.06 -8.02 22.50
C PHE A 43 -7.01 -7.88 24.02
N SER A 44 -7.90 -8.58 24.74
CA SER A 44 -7.73 -8.81 26.18
C SER A 44 -6.57 -9.78 26.41
N HIS A 45 -5.83 -9.63 27.50
CA HIS A 45 -4.63 -10.43 27.75
C HIS A 45 -4.82 -11.41 28.89
N LEU A 46 -4.47 -12.67 28.64
CA LEU A 46 -4.40 -13.75 29.63
C LEU A 46 -2.95 -14.25 29.72
N ILE A 47 -2.27 -13.92 30.81
CA ILE A 47 -0.88 -14.33 31.05
C ILE A 47 -0.90 -15.52 31.99
N ILE A 48 -0.34 -16.64 31.56
CA ILE A 48 -0.26 -17.88 32.33
C ILE A 48 1.21 -18.11 32.69
N HIS A 49 1.52 -17.91 33.97
CA HIS A 49 2.84 -18.15 34.54
C HIS A 49 2.99 -19.63 34.90
N ILE A 50 3.87 -20.32 34.18
CA ILE A 50 4.15 -21.74 34.33
C ILE A 50 5.59 -21.96 34.81
N ASP A 51 5.84 -23.09 35.45
CA ASP A 51 7.17 -23.38 35.99
C ASP A 51 8.18 -23.78 34.89
N ASN A 52 7.80 -24.73 34.04
CA ASN A 52 8.66 -25.34 33.03
C ASN A 52 8.58 -24.64 31.66
N ASN A 53 9.73 -24.44 31.00
CA ASN A 53 9.78 -23.86 29.64
C ASN A 53 9.20 -24.81 28.58
N SER A 54 9.49 -26.11 28.65
CA SER A 54 8.98 -27.11 27.69
C SER A 54 7.45 -27.12 27.64
N ASP A 55 6.82 -27.01 28.82
CA ASP A 55 5.36 -26.98 28.93
C ASP A 55 4.81 -25.66 28.35
N ALA A 56 5.48 -24.54 28.59
CA ALA A 56 5.10 -23.24 28.02
C ALA A 56 5.11 -23.28 26.48
N GLU A 57 6.19 -23.79 25.89
CA GLU A 57 6.34 -23.89 24.43
C GLU A 57 5.30 -24.85 23.82
N GLN A 58 5.08 -26.02 24.42
CA GLN A 58 4.08 -26.98 23.96
C GLN A 58 2.66 -26.39 24.01
N LEU A 59 2.33 -25.69 25.09
CA LEU A 59 1.01 -25.08 25.29
C LEU A 59 0.79 -23.90 24.35
N GLN A 60 1.82 -23.11 24.04
CA GLN A 60 1.72 -21.97 23.11
C GLN A 60 1.39 -22.41 21.67
N GLN A 61 1.59 -23.69 21.32
CA GLN A 61 1.29 -24.24 19.99
C GLN A 61 -0.13 -24.84 19.88
N HIS A 62 -0.90 -24.89 20.95
CA HIS A 62 -2.19 -25.57 20.96
C HIS A 62 -3.26 -24.89 20.08
N LYS A 63 -4.01 -25.68 19.30
CA LYS A 63 -5.05 -25.17 18.37
C LYS A 63 -6.17 -24.35 19.04
N TRP A 64 -6.46 -24.59 20.32
CA TRP A 64 -7.52 -23.87 21.03
C TRP A 64 -7.18 -22.39 21.24
N LEU A 65 -5.89 -22.02 21.24
CA LEU A 65 -5.43 -20.65 21.34
C LEU A 65 -5.92 -19.80 20.16
N LYS A 66 -5.81 -20.32 18.94
CA LYS A 66 -6.37 -19.66 17.73
C LYS A 66 -7.87 -19.44 17.86
N LYS A 67 -8.60 -20.41 18.43
CA LYS A 67 -10.05 -20.29 18.64
C LYS A 67 -10.37 -19.20 19.66
N VAL A 68 -9.61 -19.12 20.75
CA VAL A 68 -9.82 -18.12 21.81
C VAL A 68 -9.48 -16.72 21.31
N ARG A 69 -8.36 -16.58 20.60
CA ARG A 69 -7.96 -15.33 19.94
C ARG A 69 -9.02 -14.86 18.93
N ASN A 70 -9.42 -15.71 17.99
CA ASN A 70 -10.30 -15.28 16.90
C ASN A 70 -11.76 -15.08 17.32
N ARG A 71 -12.27 -15.87 18.29
CA ARG A 71 -13.70 -15.79 18.69
C ARG A 71 -13.94 -14.89 19.88
N TYR A 72 -12.99 -14.80 20.80
CA TYR A 72 -13.17 -14.07 22.05
C TYR A 72 -12.23 -12.87 22.18
N GLN A 73 -11.35 -12.63 21.19
CA GLN A 73 -10.38 -11.53 21.22
C GLN A 73 -9.52 -11.55 22.49
N ILE A 74 -9.16 -12.75 22.96
CA ILE A 74 -8.26 -12.94 24.09
C ILE A 74 -6.96 -13.51 23.57
N ASP A 75 -5.86 -12.79 23.82
CA ASP A 75 -4.52 -13.29 23.58
C ASP A 75 -3.99 -13.98 24.82
N VAL A 76 -3.52 -15.22 24.65
CA VAL A 76 -3.05 -16.05 25.76
C VAL A 76 -1.55 -16.24 25.63
N ILE A 77 -0.84 -15.82 26.67
CA ILE A 77 0.62 -15.82 26.73
C ILE A 77 1.05 -16.78 27.82
N PHE A 78 1.69 -17.89 27.43
CA PHE A 78 2.40 -18.75 28.37
C PHE A 78 3.80 -18.21 28.58
N ILE A 79 4.19 -18.00 29.84
CA ILE A 79 5.53 -17.53 30.18
C ILE A 79 6.09 -18.34 31.35
N TYR A 80 7.28 -18.89 31.15
CA TYR A 80 7.93 -19.68 32.19
C TYR A 80 8.61 -18.80 33.25
N SER A 81 8.76 -19.33 34.46
CA SER A 81 9.28 -18.62 35.64
C SER A 81 10.57 -17.83 35.38
N GLY A 82 11.59 -18.46 34.81
CA GLY A 82 12.89 -17.81 34.59
C GLY A 82 12.78 -16.57 33.69
N ARG A 83 12.05 -16.68 32.58
CA ARG A 83 11.85 -15.55 31.65
C ARG A 83 10.99 -14.45 32.27
N LEU A 84 9.91 -14.82 32.95
CA LEU A 84 9.04 -13.87 33.63
C LEU A 84 9.82 -13.02 34.65
N HIS A 85 10.60 -13.66 35.52
CA HIS A 85 11.38 -12.97 36.54
C HIS A 85 12.51 -12.14 35.93
N HIS A 86 13.16 -12.63 34.89
CA HIS A 86 14.17 -11.87 34.15
C HIS A 86 13.58 -10.60 33.51
N ARG A 87 12.45 -10.70 32.80
CA ARG A 87 11.78 -9.53 32.21
C ARG A 87 11.31 -8.54 33.28
N PHE A 88 10.77 -9.05 34.39
CA PHE A 88 10.37 -8.21 35.52
C PHE A 88 11.55 -7.50 36.20
N SER A 89 12.70 -8.18 36.35
CA SER A 89 13.90 -7.60 36.96
C SER A 89 14.43 -6.42 36.14
N LEU A 90 14.42 -6.58 34.81
CA LEU A 90 14.75 -5.54 33.81
C LEU A 90 13.75 -4.38 33.76
N GLY A 91 12.63 -4.48 34.48
CA GLY A 91 11.63 -3.44 34.54
C GLY A 91 10.75 -3.36 33.29
N HIS A 92 10.42 -4.49 32.67
CA HIS A 92 9.65 -4.54 31.43
C HIS A 92 8.23 -3.92 31.59
N PRO A 93 7.87 -2.87 30.83
CA PRO A 93 6.60 -2.16 30.98
C PRO A 93 5.33 -3.01 30.85
N PHE A 94 5.27 -3.90 29.84
CA PHE A 94 4.12 -4.78 29.68
C PHE A 94 3.85 -5.63 30.94
N MET A 95 4.87 -6.31 31.46
CA MET A 95 4.74 -7.14 32.66
C MET A 95 4.28 -6.31 33.85
N GLU A 96 4.79 -5.08 33.97
CA GLU A 96 4.35 -4.15 35.01
C GLU A 96 2.88 -3.78 34.88
N CYS A 97 2.35 -3.59 33.68
CA CYS A 97 0.95 -3.23 33.46
C CYS A 97 0.00 -4.41 33.71
N TYR A 98 0.31 -5.59 33.16
CA TYR A 98 -0.65 -6.68 33.01
C TYR A 98 -0.52 -7.78 34.08
N CYS A 99 0.55 -7.81 34.87
CA CYS A 99 0.74 -8.76 35.99
C CYS A 99 0.48 -8.14 37.38
N GLN A 100 -0.34 -7.08 37.43
CA GLN A 100 -0.73 -6.43 38.68
C GLN A 100 -1.62 -7.35 39.55
N SER A 101 -1.62 -7.14 40.87
CA SER A 101 -2.47 -7.93 41.78
C SER A 101 -3.96 -7.84 41.46
N SER A 102 -4.42 -6.72 40.88
CA SER A 102 -5.81 -6.54 40.43
C SER A 102 -6.19 -7.42 39.24
N ALA A 103 -5.22 -7.89 38.46
CA ALA A 103 -5.44 -8.78 37.32
C ALA A 103 -5.28 -10.26 37.70
N LEU A 104 -4.85 -10.59 38.92
CA LEU A 104 -4.60 -11.97 39.35
C LEU A 104 -5.93 -12.74 39.50
N ILE A 105 -6.10 -13.78 38.67
CA ILE A 105 -7.28 -14.65 38.70
C ILE A 105 -6.98 -16.04 39.29
N TYR A 106 -5.72 -16.46 39.32
CA TYR A 106 -5.34 -17.74 39.92
C TYR A 106 -3.94 -17.64 40.51
N HIS A 107 -3.75 -18.28 41.66
CA HIS A 107 -2.45 -18.46 42.31
C HIS A 107 -2.41 -19.83 42.99
N ASN A 108 -1.34 -20.58 42.73
CA ASN A 108 -1.06 -21.82 43.44
C ASN A 108 -0.37 -21.51 44.79
N PRO A 109 -1.02 -21.76 45.94
CA PRO A 109 -0.45 -21.44 47.25
C PRO A 109 0.79 -22.27 47.61
N ALA A 110 1.01 -23.40 46.93
CA ALA A 110 2.19 -24.25 47.13
C ALA A 110 3.36 -23.88 46.19
N ALA A 111 3.18 -22.91 45.28
CA ALA A 111 4.20 -22.54 44.32
C ALA A 111 5.33 -21.71 44.96
N VAL A 112 6.56 -22.00 44.54
CA VAL A 112 7.76 -21.27 44.95
C VAL A 112 7.90 -20.00 44.08
N ASN A 113 8.19 -18.85 44.71
CA ASN A 113 8.43 -17.56 44.05
C ASN A 113 7.30 -17.08 43.11
N PRO A 114 6.08 -16.83 43.61
CA PRO A 114 5.07 -16.12 42.84
C PRO A 114 5.53 -14.68 42.54
N LEU A 115 5.16 -14.17 41.37
CA LEU A 115 5.34 -12.77 41.04
C LEU A 115 4.36 -11.92 41.86
N ILE A 116 4.93 -11.01 42.67
CA ILE A 116 4.15 -10.08 43.49
C ILE A 116 4.66 -8.67 43.17
N ILE A 117 3.80 -7.86 42.57
CA ILE A 117 4.07 -6.45 42.28
C ILE A 117 3.38 -5.59 43.35
N THR A 118 4.15 -4.97 44.23
CA THR A 118 3.66 -4.08 45.30
C THR A 118 4.07 -2.63 45.12
N ARG A 119 4.88 -2.33 44.09
CA ARG A 119 5.46 -1.01 43.87
C ARG A 119 4.51 -0.09 43.11
N ASP A 120 4.50 1.18 43.48
CA ASP A 120 3.75 2.23 42.79
C ASP A 120 4.55 2.85 41.63
N TRP A 121 3.91 3.73 40.86
CA TRP A 121 4.58 4.45 39.77
C TRP A 121 5.84 5.20 40.23
N LYS A 122 5.84 5.80 41.44
CA LYS A 122 7.01 6.56 41.93
C LYS A 122 8.22 5.64 42.10
N GLN A 123 8.01 4.44 42.60
CA GLN A 123 9.06 3.42 42.77
C GLN A 123 9.48 2.80 41.44
N TYR A 124 8.55 2.62 40.49
CA TYR A 124 8.84 2.00 39.20
C TYR A 124 9.45 2.98 38.17
N LYS A 125 9.19 4.28 38.28
CA LYS A 125 9.60 5.33 37.31
C LYS A 125 11.06 5.20 36.85
N LYS A 126 12.00 4.94 37.77
CA LYS A 126 13.43 4.80 37.43
C LYS A 126 13.70 3.58 36.52
N LYS A 127 13.03 2.46 36.78
CA LYS A 127 13.15 1.25 35.95
C LYS A 127 12.53 1.44 34.57
N PHE A 128 11.37 2.11 34.52
CA PHE A 128 10.73 2.46 33.25
C PHE A 128 11.65 3.35 32.39
N HIS A 129 12.22 4.41 32.96
CA HIS A 129 13.17 5.26 32.23
C HIS A 129 14.43 4.52 31.79
N ALA A 130 15.00 3.66 32.64
CA ALA A 130 16.14 2.83 32.23
C ALA A 130 15.78 1.85 31.10
N PHE A 131 14.52 1.42 31.00
CA PHE A 131 14.04 0.60 29.89
C PHE A 131 13.92 1.44 28.61
N GLU A 132 13.29 2.61 28.67
CA GLU A 132 13.18 3.57 27.55
C GLU A 132 14.58 4.00 27.05
N GLU A 133 15.50 4.32 27.95
CA GLU A 133 16.85 4.80 27.61
C GLU A 133 17.66 3.75 26.84
N ARG A 134 17.51 2.45 27.17
CA ARG A 134 18.14 1.38 26.38
C ARG A 134 17.65 1.35 24.94
N PHE A 135 16.35 1.54 24.75
CA PHE A 135 15.77 1.62 23.41
C PHE A 135 16.38 2.79 22.62
N TYR A 136 16.31 4.00 23.17
CA TYR A 136 16.80 5.20 22.48
C TYR A 136 18.30 5.14 22.19
N ASN A 137 19.11 4.62 23.12
CA ASN A 137 20.56 4.52 22.92
C ASN A 137 20.95 3.60 21.76
N ASP A 138 20.35 2.42 21.66
CA ASP A 138 20.65 1.48 20.57
C ASP A 138 20.03 1.96 19.24
N HIS A 139 18.87 2.61 19.29
CA HIS A 139 18.24 3.23 18.12
C HIS A 139 19.12 4.34 17.53
N ASP A 140 19.65 5.23 18.38
CA ASP A 140 20.61 6.27 17.98
C ASP A 140 21.89 5.66 17.39
N LEU A 141 22.36 4.52 17.92
CA LEU A 141 23.51 3.81 17.36
C LEU A 141 23.23 3.32 15.93
N HIS A 142 22.07 2.71 15.69
CA HIS A 142 21.65 2.27 14.36
C HIS A 142 21.53 3.45 13.39
N LYS A 143 20.95 4.55 13.84
CA LYS A 143 20.83 5.79 13.07
C LYS A 143 22.18 6.34 12.63
N VAL A 144 23.13 6.47 13.56
CA VAL A 144 24.49 6.94 13.25
C VAL A 144 25.19 5.97 12.29
N GLN A 145 25.05 4.67 12.49
CA GLN A 145 25.64 3.66 11.61
C GLN A 145 25.13 3.80 10.17
N VAL A 146 23.82 3.92 9.98
CA VAL A 146 23.23 4.09 8.64
C VAL A 146 23.68 5.39 7.99
N HIS A 147 23.70 6.50 8.74
CA HIS A 147 24.12 7.80 8.20
C HIS A 147 25.58 7.77 7.72
N ASN A 148 26.47 7.13 8.48
CA ASN A 148 27.87 6.95 8.07
C ASN A 148 27.96 6.12 6.78
N LEU A 149 27.23 5.01 6.68
CA LEU A 149 27.25 4.16 5.48
C LEU A 149 26.70 4.86 4.23
N ILE A 150 25.69 5.72 4.39
CA ILE A 150 25.20 6.58 3.29
C ILE A 150 26.31 7.52 2.85
N SER A 151 27.01 8.18 3.80
CA SER A 151 28.10 9.10 3.48
C SER A 151 29.31 8.44 2.81
N GLU A 152 29.51 7.15 3.07
CA GLU A 152 30.56 6.31 2.48
C GLU A 152 30.17 5.74 1.10
N GLY A 153 28.92 5.92 0.65
CA GLY A 153 28.43 5.35 -0.61
C GLY A 153 28.31 3.81 -0.58
N ALA A 154 28.15 3.22 0.61
CA ALA A 154 28.15 1.78 0.79
C ALA A 154 26.75 1.17 0.63
N THR A 155 26.17 1.23 -0.57
CA THR A 155 24.72 1.00 -0.79
C THR A 155 24.15 -0.30 -0.22
N ASN A 156 24.78 -1.44 -0.51
CA ASN A 156 24.32 -2.72 0.04
C ASN A 156 24.39 -2.75 1.57
N SER A 157 25.38 -2.07 2.15
CA SER A 157 25.53 -1.96 3.62
C SER A 157 24.47 -1.05 4.23
N VAL A 158 24.01 -0.02 3.52
CA VAL A 158 22.89 0.84 3.94
C VAL A 158 21.62 0.00 4.09
N PHE A 159 21.22 -0.72 3.04
CA PHE A 159 20.02 -1.56 3.07
C PHE A 159 20.08 -2.67 4.11
N THR A 160 21.22 -3.35 4.24
CA THR A 160 21.37 -4.40 5.26
C THR A 160 21.40 -3.84 6.69
N SER A 161 21.86 -2.60 6.88
CA SER A 161 21.81 -1.92 8.18
C SER A 161 20.40 -1.45 8.53
N TYR A 162 19.64 -0.91 7.57
CA TYR A 162 18.21 -0.66 7.75
C TYR A 162 17.43 -1.93 8.06
N ALA A 163 17.74 -3.06 7.42
CA ALA A 163 17.09 -4.33 7.72
C ALA A 163 17.30 -4.75 9.20
N ARG A 164 18.50 -4.51 9.75
CA ARG A 164 18.79 -4.77 11.17
C ARG A 164 18.05 -3.79 12.09
N TRP A 165 17.97 -2.52 11.69
CA TRP A 165 17.28 -1.49 12.45
C TRP A 165 15.78 -1.74 12.52
N ILE A 166 15.12 -2.01 11.37
CA ILE A 166 13.71 -2.41 11.35
C ILE A 166 13.51 -3.69 12.15
N LYS A 167 14.44 -4.65 12.08
CA LYS A 167 14.38 -5.86 12.91
C LYS A 167 14.34 -5.49 14.39
N TYR A 168 15.20 -4.58 14.84
CA TYR A 168 15.27 -4.08 16.22
C TYR A 168 13.95 -3.42 16.64
N ASP A 169 13.38 -2.55 15.81
CA ASP A 169 12.10 -1.89 16.13
C ASP A 169 10.94 -2.88 16.23
N LEU A 170 10.86 -3.84 15.31
CA LEU A 170 9.87 -4.92 15.38
C LEU A 170 10.07 -5.78 16.64
N GLU A 171 11.31 -6.02 17.08
CA GLU A 171 11.59 -6.72 18.34
C GLU A 171 11.01 -5.96 19.54
N TYR A 172 11.17 -4.64 19.58
CA TYR A 172 10.58 -3.82 20.64
C TYR A 172 9.06 -3.77 20.59
N LEU A 173 8.45 -3.65 19.42
CA LEU A 173 6.99 -3.71 19.28
C LEU A 173 6.44 -5.07 19.74
N GLU A 174 7.10 -6.16 19.36
CA GLU A 174 6.77 -7.51 19.83
C GLU A 174 6.87 -7.62 21.35
N GLU A 175 7.94 -7.11 21.97
CA GLU A 175 8.07 -7.10 23.43
C GLU A 175 6.97 -6.27 24.11
N LEU A 176 6.66 -5.09 23.60
CA LEU A 176 5.71 -4.15 24.20
C LEU A 176 4.23 -4.53 24.01
N TYR A 177 3.91 -5.38 23.04
CA TYR A 177 2.55 -5.88 22.82
C TYR A 177 2.35 -7.34 23.26
N LEU A 178 3.41 -8.17 23.21
CA LEU A 178 3.29 -9.64 23.32
C LEU A 178 4.24 -10.27 24.34
N VAL A 179 5.22 -9.52 24.89
CA VAL A 179 6.32 -10.02 25.77
C VAL A 179 7.29 -10.99 25.07
N ASN A 180 6.86 -11.54 23.94
CA ASN A 180 7.55 -12.53 23.15
C ASN A 180 8.09 -11.90 21.88
N THR A 181 9.34 -12.21 21.57
CA THR A 181 9.96 -11.86 20.29
C THR A 181 9.92 -13.05 19.36
N PHE A 182 9.87 -12.78 18.05
CA PHE A 182 9.82 -13.78 17.00
C PHE A 182 11.08 -13.76 16.13
N ASN A 183 12.25 -13.61 16.76
CA ASN A 183 13.54 -13.40 16.08
C ASN A 183 13.96 -14.51 15.10
N SER A 184 13.33 -15.69 15.21
CA SER A 184 13.53 -16.83 14.31
C SER A 184 12.69 -16.75 13.03
N LEU A 185 11.68 -15.88 12.99
CA LEU A 185 10.80 -15.72 11.83
C LEU A 185 11.36 -14.67 10.84
N PRO A 186 11.06 -14.81 9.54
CA PRO A 186 11.32 -13.76 8.54
C PRO A 186 10.62 -12.45 8.88
N LEU A 187 11.15 -11.32 8.39
CA LEU A 187 10.59 -9.99 8.66
C LEU A 187 9.13 -9.87 8.21
N GLU A 188 8.78 -10.51 7.09
CA GLU A 188 7.43 -10.51 6.53
C GLU A 188 6.41 -11.15 7.48
N GLU A 189 6.76 -12.28 8.08
CA GLU A 189 5.92 -12.97 9.06
C GLU A 189 5.80 -12.17 10.36
N ARG A 190 6.90 -11.53 10.79
CA ARG A 190 6.90 -10.67 11.98
C ARG A 190 5.98 -9.47 11.80
N ILE A 191 6.09 -8.78 10.66
CA ILE A 191 5.19 -7.68 10.26
C ILE A 191 3.74 -8.18 10.23
N TYR A 192 3.47 -9.32 9.56
CA TYR A 192 2.13 -9.90 9.48
C TYR A 192 1.52 -10.20 10.86
N ASN A 193 2.31 -10.76 11.78
CA ASN A 193 1.85 -11.05 13.13
C ASN A 193 1.53 -9.78 13.92
N LEU A 194 2.36 -8.73 13.79
CA LEU A 194 2.17 -7.45 14.45
C LEU A 194 0.97 -6.65 13.91
N ILE A 195 0.64 -6.75 12.62
CA ILE A 195 -0.52 -6.09 12.00
C ILE A 195 -1.83 -6.43 12.72
N THR A 196 -1.93 -7.61 13.34
CA THR A 196 -3.13 -7.99 14.10
C THR A 196 -3.34 -7.13 15.36
N TYR A 197 -2.26 -6.57 15.91
CA TYR A 197 -2.28 -5.71 17.09
C TYR A 197 -2.13 -4.23 16.73
N ILE A 198 -1.42 -3.94 15.64
CA ILE A 198 -1.09 -2.60 15.15
C ILE A 198 -1.38 -2.53 13.64
N PRO A 199 -2.66 -2.41 13.23
CA PRO A 199 -3.04 -2.39 11.82
C PRO A 199 -2.34 -1.29 11.00
N GLU A 200 -1.94 -0.20 11.66
CA GLU A 200 -1.21 0.94 11.12
C GLU A 200 0.08 0.54 10.41
N ILE A 201 0.74 -0.55 10.82
CA ILE A 201 1.96 -1.06 10.17
C ILE A 201 1.72 -1.34 8.67
N GLN A 202 0.50 -1.70 8.27
CA GLN A 202 0.16 -1.91 6.85
C GLN A 202 0.41 -0.66 6.01
N LYS A 203 0.32 0.54 6.59
CA LYS A 203 0.57 1.80 5.88
C LYS A 203 2.01 1.94 5.40
N TYR A 204 2.95 1.29 6.09
CA TYR A 204 4.39 1.54 5.91
C TYR A 204 5.01 0.57 4.91
N PHE A 205 4.32 -0.53 4.56
CA PHE A 205 4.88 -1.60 3.73
C PHE A 205 3.98 -1.96 2.55
N VAL A 206 4.32 -1.48 1.35
CA VAL A 206 3.71 -1.91 0.08
C VAL A 206 4.02 -3.37 -0.20
N ARG A 207 2.99 -4.16 -0.53
CA ARG A 207 3.12 -5.57 -0.90
C ARG A 207 3.52 -5.73 -2.37
N SER A 208 4.52 -6.57 -2.63
CA SER A 208 4.91 -7.02 -3.99
C SER A 208 4.24 -8.36 -4.37
N SER A 209 3.88 -9.15 -3.37
CA SER A 209 3.07 -10.37 -3.52
C SER A 209 2.27 -10.60 -2.22
N PRO A 210 1.39 -11.62 -2.15
CA PRO A 210 0.66 -11.92 -0.91
C PRO A 210 1.56 -12.08 0.32
N ASP A 211 2.79 -12.59 0.11
CA ASP A 211 3.72 -12.96 1.17
C ASP A 211 5.00 -12.12 1.19
N LYS A 212 5.10 -11.08 0.35
CA LYS A 212 6.31 -10.25 0.23
C LYS A 212 6.02 -8.76 0.22
N TYR A 213 6.95 -7.99 0.76
CA TYR A 213 6.94 -6.53 0.77
C TYR A 213 8.09 -5.97 -0.07
N VAL A 214 7.85 -4.83 -0.71
CA VAL A 214 8.83 -4.21 -1.63
C VAL A 214 10.14 -3.87 -0.92
N LEU A 215 10.11 -3.20 0.23
CA LEU A 215 11.33 -2.85 0.97
C LEU A 215 12.07 -4.08 1.51
N ILE A 216 11.34 -5.12 1.92
CA ILE A 216 11.96 -6.34 2.46
C ILE A 216 12.63 -7.16 1.33
N ASP A 217 12.05 -7.16 0.14
CA ASP A 217 12.66 -7.73 -1.06
C ASP A 217 13.98 -7.00 -1.42
N LEU A 218 14.01 -5.66 -1.28
CA LEU A 218 15.25 -4.89 -1.45
C LEU A 218 16.33 -5.28 -0.45
N PHE A 219 15.98 -5.45 0.84
CA PHE A 219 16.94 -5.92 1.85
C PHE A 219 17.49 -7.30 1.53
N SER A 220 16.63 -8.20 1.04
CA SER A 220 17.03 -9.56 0.67
C SER A 220 18.00 -9.53 -0.50
N LYS A 221 17.70 -8.77 -1.55
CA LYS A 221 18.59 -8.57 -2.70
C LYS A 221 19.93 -7.95 -2.27
N ALA A 222 19.92 -6.93 -1.42
CA ALA A 222 21.16 -6.26 -0.98
C ALA A 222 22.07 -7.21 -0.20
N LYS A 223 21.46 -8.08 0.62
CA LYS A 223 22.17 -9.13 1.35
C LYS A 223 22.76 -10.18 0.40
N GLU A 224 22.00 -10.64 -0.60
CA GLU A 224 22.48 -11.59 -1.60
C GLU A 224 23.66 -11.03 -2.39
N ALA A 225 23.54 -9.81 -2.89
CA ALA A 225 24.63 -9.14 -3.62
C ALA A 225 25.91 -9.00 -2.78
N SER A 226 25.77 -8.75 -1.48
CA SER A 226 26.91 -8.67 -0.55
C SER A 226 27.59 -10.02 -0.29
N ILE A 227 26.87 -11.15 -0.43
CA ILE A 227 27.40 -12.49 -0.17
C ILE A 227 28.10 -13.05 -1.41
N ASN A 228 27.58 -12.74 -2.59
CA ASN A 228 28.04 -13.29 -3.85
C ASN A 228 29.12 -12.42 -4.53
N ASP A 229 29.51 -11.30 -3.92
CA ASP A 229 30.32 -10.25 -4.56
C ASP A 229 29.73 -9.77 -5.92
N ASP A 230 28.40 -9.75 -6.01
CA ASP A 230 27.68 -9.23 -7.18
C ASP A 230 27.71 -7.69 -7.22
N GLU A 231 27.33 -7.10 -8.34
CA GLU A 231 27.23 -5.64 -8.48
C GLU A 231 26.32 -5.02 -7.40
N PRO A 232 26.70 -3.84 -6.86
CA PRO A 232 25.88 -3.13 -5.88
C PRO A 232 24.49 -2.83 -6.42
N ILE A 233 23.49 -2.87 -5.53
CA ILE A 233 22.15 -2.43 -5.91
C ILE A 233 22.15 -0.93 -6.09
N HIS A 234 21.93 -0.44 -7.31
CA HIS A 234 21.78 1.00 -7.58
C HIS A 234 20.33 1.42 -7.34
N LYS A 235 19.97 1.65 -6.06
CA LYS A 235 18.65 2.17 -5.64
C LYS A 235 18.74 3.14 -4.47
N ASP A 236 19.73 4.03 -4.50
CA ASP A 236 19.94 5.02 -3.43
C ASP A 236 18.71 5.93 -3.24
N GLU A 237 17.91 6.10 -4.29
CA GLU A 237 16.65 6.84 -4.29
C GLU A 237 15.60 6.26 -3.34
N MET A 238 15.74 5.01 -2.91
CA MET A 238 14.83 4.34 -1.97
C MET A 238 15.20 4.58 -0.50
N TYR A 239 16.33 5.22 -0.20
CA TYR A 239 16.76 5.43 1.19
C TYR A 239 15.75 6.21 2.01
N GLU A 240 15.17 7.28 1.45
CA GLU A 240 14.19 8.08 2.15
C GLU A 240 12.93 7.27 2.46
N ALA A 241 12.43 6.47 1.51
CA ALA A 241 11.28 5.62 1.74
C ALA A 241 11.53 4.57 2.84
N VAL A 242 12.74 3.99 2.90
CA VAL A 242 13.13 3.08 3.98
C VAL A 242 13.22 3.82 5.31
N GLY A 243 13.82 5.00 5.34
CA GLY A 243 13.92 5.85 6.51
C GLY A 243 12.55 6.29 7.05
N ILE A 244 11.60 6.61 6.16
CA ILE A 244 10.21 6.90 6.55
C ILE A 244 9.57 5.68 7.20
N ALA A 245 9.70 4.48 6.59
CA ALA A 245 9.12 3.27 7.16
C ALA A 245 9.69 2.94 8.55
N GLU A 246 11.01 3.09 8.73
CA GLU A 246 11.69 2.95 10.03
C GLU A 246 11.16 3.99 11.04
N GLN A 247 11.21 5.27 10.69
CA GLN A 247 10.76 6.36 11.56
C GLN A 247 9.30 6.18 12.01
N ARG A 248 8.45 5.65 11.14
CA ARG A 248 7.04 5.33 11.47
C ARG A 248 6.91 4.16 12.43
N LEU A 249 7.76 3.13 12.33
CA LEU A 249 7.82 2.06 13.34
C LEU A 249 8.33 2.59 14.68
N TYR A 250 9.37 3.41 14.68
CA TYR A 250 9.86 4.10 15.87
C TYR A 250 8.75 4.89 16.58
N CYS A 251 7.94 5.66 15.83
CA CYS A 251 6.82 6.40 16.42
C CYS A 251 5.79 5.48 17.10
N LEU A 252 5.49 4.30 16.54
CA LEU A 252 4.60 3.33 17.19
C LEU A 252 5.16 2.85 18.54
N ILE A 253 6.48 2.73 18.66
CA ILE A 253 7.15 2.36 19.92
C ILE A 253 6.99 3.48 20.95
N GLU A 254 7.24 4.73 20.57
CA GLU A 254 7.05 5.90 21.45
C GLU A 254 5.59 6.03 21.92
N GLU A 255 4.65 5.87 21.00
CA GLU A 255 3.20 5.88 21.30
C GLU A 255 2.86 4.80 22.32
N ARG A 256 3.38 3.57 22.13
CA ARG A 256 3.15 2.46 23.04
C ARG A 256 3.79 2.67 24.41
N PHE A 257 5.01 3.23 24.48
CA PHE A 257 5.61 3.62 25.77
C PHE A 257 4.73 4.65 26.49
N SER A 258 4.25 5.66 25.77
CA SER A 258 3.37 6.69 26.31
C SER A 258 2.05 6.10 26.83
N GLU A 259 1.46 5.15 26.10
CA GLU A 259 0.25 4.42 26.50
C GLU A 259 0.48 3.62 27.79
N LEU A 260 1.51 2.77 27.85
CA LEU A 260 1.81 1.94 29.02
C LEU A 260 2.13 2.81 30.24
N LYS A 261 2.86 3.91 30.05
CA LYS A 261 3.12 4.92 31.09
C LYS A 261 1.85 5.55 31.61
N LYS A 262 0.89 5.88 30.72
CA LYS A 262 -0.43 6.39 31.12
C LYS A 262 -1.19 5.33 31.92
N MET A 263 -1.21 4.07 31.48
CA MET A 263 -1.89 2.98 32.21
C MET A 263 -1.33 2.80 33.63
N LEU A 264 -0.01 2.80 33.79
CA LEU A 264 0.65 2.68 35.10
C LEU A 264 0.41 3.88 36.02
N LYS A 265 0.20 5.08 35.44
CA LYS A 265 -0.15 6.29 36.19
C LYS A 265 -1.65 6.37 36.51
N LYS A 266 -2.52 5.93 35.58
CA LYS A 266 -3.99 6.05 35.62
C LYS A 266 -4.70 4.95 36.41
N ALA A 267 -4.00 4.18 37.26
CA ALA A 267 -4.68 3.42 38.31
C ALA A 267 -5.58 4.31 39.19
N HIS A 268 -5.44 5.64 39.14
CA HIS A 268 -6.46 6.64 39.47
C HIS A 268 -6.67 7.60 38.28
N ILE A 269 -7.93 7.83 37.91
CA ILE A 269 -8.47 8.83 36.95
C ILE A 269 -8.60 8.34 35.49
N VAL A 270 -9.84 7.97 35.15
CA VAL A 270 -10.35 7.83 33.77
C VAL A 270 -10.98 9.15 33.36
N GLU A 271 -10.55 9.67 32.21
CA GLU A 271 -11.42 10.26 31.20
C GLU A 271 -10.56 10.49 29.96
N HIS A 272 -11.09 10.09 28.80
CA HIS A 272 -11.10 10.91 27.58
C HIS A 272 -12.03 10.26 26.55
N GLU A 273 -13.04 11.03 26.20
CA GLU A 273 -13.79 10.93 24.96
C GLU A 273 -12.85 11.19 23.79
N VAL A 274 -13.05 10.44 22.69
CA VAL A 274 -12.57 10.85 21.38
C VAL A 274 -13.77 10.81 20.46
N SER A 275 -14.32 12.00 20.17
CA SER A 275 -15.16 12.21 19.02
C SER A 275 -14.25 12.40 17.80
N CYS A 276 -14.40 11.56 16.78
CA CYS A 276 -13.96 11.91 15.44
C CYS A 276 -15.21 12.34 14.66
N GLN A 277 -15.41 13.65 14.56
CA GLN A 277 -16.27 14.21 13.52
C GLN A 277 -15.56 14.04 12.18
N MET A 278 -16.21 13.39 11.23
CA MET A 278 -15.81 13.50 9.83
C MET A 278 -16.49 14.73 9.25
N ASP A 279 -15.67 15.64 8.71
CA ASP A 279 -16.12 16.79 7.95
C ASP A 279 -16.90 16.34 6.71
N ASN A 280 -18.20 16.63 6.71
CA ASN A 280 -19.04 16.47 5.53
C ASN A 280 -18.72 17.61 4.55
N LYS A 281 -17.79 17.36 3.61
CA LYS A 281 -17.70 18.16 2.38
C LYS A 281 -19.01 18.03 1.58
N PRO A 282 -19.40 19.06 0.77
CA PRO A 282 -20.67 19.05 0.05
C PRO A 282 -20.68 17.95 -1.02
N LYS A 283 -21.65 17.05 -0.94
CA LYS A 283 -21.84 15.92 -1.86
C LYS A 283 -22.20 16.42 -3.26
N LYS A 284 -21.36 16.13 -4.26
CA LYS A 284 -21.72 16.21 -5.68
C LYS A 284 -22.40 14.90 -6.06
N GLN A 285 -23.72 14.92 -6.20
CA GLN A 285 -24.57 13.75 -6.44
C GLN A 285 -24.10 12.85 -7.62
N THR A 286 -23.48 13.43 -8.64
CA THR A 286 -22.91 12.69 -9.80
C THR A 286 -21.71 11.82 -9.43
N LEU A 287 -20.81 12.30 -8.57
CA LEU A 287 -19.62 11.55 -8.17
C LEU A 287 -19.98 10.38 -7.26
N ASP A 288 -20.96 10.56 -6.38
CA ASP A 288 -21.45 9.49 -5.52
C ASP A 288 -22.01 8.32 -6.36
N ILE A 289 -22.80 8.62 -7.40
CA ILE A 289 -23.32 7.61 -8.35
C ILE A 289 -22.18 6.91 -9.10
N ALA A 290 -21.13 7.65 -9.46
CA ALA A 290 -19.96 7.11 -10.14
C ALA A 290 -19.21 6.13 -9.23
N VAL A 291 -18.90 6.55 -8.00
CA VAL A 291 -18.23 5.73 -6.98
C VAL A 291 -19.06 4.48 -6.69
N GLU A 292 -20.36 4.61 -6.41
CA GLU A 292 -21.22 3.46 -6.13
C GLU A 292 -21.27 2.48 -7.31
N THR A 293 -21.32 2.97 -8.55
CA THR A 293 -21.31 2.10 -9.73
C THR A 293 -19.98 1.37 -9.90
N ILE A 294 -18.85 2.03 -9.60
CA ILE A 294 -17.51 1.41 -9.63
C ILE A 294 -17.43 0.29 -8.59
N LEU A 295 -17.82 0.57 -7.34
CA LEU A 295 -17.73 -0.39 -6.21
C LEU A 295 -18.61 -1.62 -6.40
N ASN A 296 -19.72 -1.49 -7.14
CA ASN A 296 -20.58 -2.62 -7.48
C ASN A 296 -19.98 -3.56 -8.54
N LEU A 297 -18.99 -3.10 -9.32
CA LEU A 297 -18.41 -3.84 -10.44
C LEU A 297 -17.00 -4.35 -10.16
N VAL A 298 -16.23 -3.64 -9.32
CA VAL A 298 -14.81 -3.94 -9.06
C VAL A 298 -14.45 -3.68 -7.61
N GLU A 299 -13.61 -4.55 -7.04
CA GLU A 299 -12.98 -4.32 -5.75
C GLU A 299 -11.85 -3.28 -5.90
N VAL A 300 -12.09 -2.08 -5.40
CA VAL A 300 -11.15 -0.94 -5.46
C VAL A 300 -10.61 -0.65 -4.07
N GLU A 301 -9.30 -0.41 -3.97
CA GLU A 301 -8.66 0.04 -2.73
C GLU A 301 -8.98 1.51 -2.47
N GLN A 302 -8.70 2.36 -3.47
CA GLN A 302 -8.84 3.81 -3.38
C GLN A 302 -9.29 4.42 -4.71
N ILE A 303 -10.05 5.52 -4.64
CA ILE A 303 -10.45 6.32 -5.81
C ILE A 303 -10.04 7.77 -5.56
N TYR A 304 -9.29 8.33 -6.52
CA TYR A 304 -8.88 9.73 -6.52
C TYR A 304 -9.59 10.48 -7.65
N LEU A 305 -10.13 11.66 -7.36
CA LEU A 305 -10.58 12.64 -8.36
C LEU A 305 -9.46 13.65 -8.56
N TYR A 306 -8.54 13.36 -9.47
CA TYR A 306 -7.33 14.17 -9.65
C TYR A 306 -7.51 15.35 -10.60
N HIS A 307 -8.60 15.37 -11.39
CA HIS A 307 -8.89 16.51 -12.25
C HIS A 307 -10.37 16.64 -12.59
N GLN A 308 -10.81 17.88 -12.81
CA GLN A 308 -12.15 18.21 -13.29
C GLN A 308 -12.05 19.34 -14.31
N ILE A 309 -12.67 19.14 -15.47
CA ILE A 309 -12.84 20.18 -16.48
C ILE A 309 -14.33 20.47 -16.62
N THR A 310 -14.71 21.75 -16.59
CA THR A 310 -16.07 22.17 -16.89
C THR A 310 -16.05 23.15 -18.07
N ASP A 311 -16.55 22.68 -19.21
CA ASP A 311 -16.86 23.51 -20.38
C ASP A 311 -18.32 23.98 -20.31
N ALA A 312 -18.72 24.91 -21.17
CA ALA A 312 -20.05 25.55 -21.12
C ALA A 312 -21.23 24.55 -21.15
N GLU A 313 -21.03 23.36 -21.73
CA GLU A 313 -22.07 22.33 -21.89
C GLU A 313 -21.76 21.00 -21.21
N LYS A 314 -20.51 20.78 -20.75
CA LYS A 314 -20.05 19.45 -20.32
C LYS A 314 -19.04 19.52 -19.18
N THR A 315 -19.20 18.67 -18.17
CA THR A 315 -18.21 18.48 -17.11
C THR A 315 -17.57 17.11 -17.22
N THR A 316 -16.25 17.07 -17.35
CA THR A 316 -15.46 15.83 -17.41
C THR A 316 -14.71 15.64 -16.09
N TYR A 317 -14.95 14.51 -15.43
CA TYR A 317 -14.25 14.08 -14.21
C TYR A 317 -13.17 13.07 -14.56
N TYR A 318 -11.97 13.25 -14.02
CA TYR A 318 -10.86 12.34 -14.21
C TYR A 318 -10.58 11.59 -12.91
N LEU A 319 -10.76 10.26 -12.96
CA LEU A 319 -10.62 9.38 -11.81
C LEU A 319 -9.42 8.44 -11.98
N MET A 320 -8.69 8.25 -10.87
CA MET A 320 -7.68 7.21 -10.74
C MET A 320 -8.17 6.14 -9.77
N LEU A 321 -8.23 4.89 -10.24
CA LEU A 321 -8.66 3.74 -9.46
C LEU A 321 -7.44 2.89 -9.09
N ILE A 322 -7.14 2.81 -7.80
CA ILE A 322 -6.12 1.90 -7.28
C ILE A 322 -6.81 0.64 -6.78
N GLY A 323 -6.49 -0.52 -7.35
CA GLY A 323 -7.06 -1.79 -6.89
C GLY A 323 -6.80 -2.97 -7.81
N ASN A 324 -7.16 -4.15 -7.34
CA ASN A 324 -6.98 -5.38 -8.11
C ASN A 324 -8.11 -5.55 -9.12
N GLY A 325 -7.74 -5.56 -10.41
CA GLY A 325 -8.66 -5.95 -11.47
C GLY A 325 -9.33 -4.81 -12.23
N GLY A 326 -8.77 -3.59 -12.23
CA GLY A 326 -9.12 -2.53 -13.16
C GLY A 326 -8.60 -2.78 -14.59
N THR A 327 -8.87 -3.95 -15.16
CA THR A 327 -8.47 -4.26 -16.54
C THR A 327 -9.23 -3.36 -17.52
N ASN A 328 -8.68 -3.18 -18.73
CA ASN A 328 -9.32 -2.36 -19.77
C ASN A 328 -10.76 -2.81 -20.08
N GLU A 329 -11.04 -4.11 -19.98
CA GLU A 329 -12.39 -4.66 -20.16
C GLU A 329 -13.34 -4.21 -19.06
N LYS A 330 -12.92 -4.26 -17.80
CA LYS A 330 -13.74 -3.79 -16.68
C LYS A 330 -13.94 -2.28 -16.72
N LEU A 331 -12.92 -1.51 -17.07
CA LEU A 331 -13.06 -0.06 -17.28
C LEU A 331 -14.10 0.25 -18.35
N ARG A 332 -14.08 -0.47 -19.48
CA ARG A 332 -15.10 -0.33 -20.55
C ARG A 332 -16.51 -0.66 -20.05
N LEU A 333 -16.66 -1.73 -19.25
CA LEU A 333 -17.94 -2.09 -18.65
C LEU A 333 -18.43 -0.97 -17.70
N ILE A 334 -17.57 -0.49 -16.81
CA ILE A 334 -17.90 0.62 -15.91
C ILE A 334 -18.34 1.84 -16.71
N THR A 335 -17.55 2.28 -17.71
CA THR A 335 -17.89 3.43 -18.56
C THR A 335 -19.26 3.24 -19.23
N HIS A 336 -19.57 2.04 -19.72
CA HIS A 336 -20.87 1.75 -20.32
C HIS A 336 -22.02 1.92 -19.32
N PHE A 337 -21.89 1.40 -18.09
CA PHE A 337 -22.91 1.58 -17.05
C PHE A 337 -23.01 3.02 -16.55
N LEU A 338 -21.90 3.76 -16.52
CA LEU A 338 -21.92 5.17 -16.13
C LEU A 338 -22.65 6.03 -17.16
N LYS A 339 -22.46 5.77 -18.47
CA LYS A 339 -23.16 6.50 -19.54
C LYS A 339 -24.69 6.42 -19.44
N SER A 340 -25.26 5.39 -18.81
CA SER A 340 -26.72 5.25 -18.62
C SER A 340 -27.24 5.82 -17.30
N LYS A 341 -26.37 6.04 -16.31
CA LYS A 341 -26.74 6.51 -14.96
C LYS A 341 -26.43 7.97 -14.70
N ILE A 342 -25.45 8.53 -15.40
CA ILE A 342 -24.99 9.91 -15.26
C ILE A 342 -25.66 10.78 -16.33
N ALA A 343 -25.95 12.04 -15.98
CA ALA A 343 -26.53 13.01 -16.91
C ALA A 343 -25.64 13.21 -18.15
N HIS A 344 -26.24 13.41 -19.33
CA HIS A 344 -25.52 13.50 -20.60
C HIS A 344 -24.46 14.62 -20.68
N ASN A 345 -24.58 15.64 -19.83
CA ASN A 345 -23.61 16.72 -19.70
C ASN A 345 -22.42 16.39 -18.78
N HIS A 346 -22.29 15.14 -18.33
CA HIS A 346 -21.18 14.70 -17.51
C HIS A 346 -20.48 13.50 -18.13
N GLU A 347 -19.15 13.51 -18.08
CA GLU A 347 -18.30 12.40 -18.53
C GLU A 347 -17.33 12.01 -17.42
N VAL A 348 -16.97 10.72 -17.38
CA VAL A 348 -16.01 10.18 -16.44
C VAL A 348 -14.91 9.44 -17.20
N VAL A 349 -13.69 9.95 -17.09
CA VAL A 349 -12.47 9.36 -17.65
C VAL A 349 -11.74 8.63 -16.53
N MET A 350 -11.42 7.36 -16.73
CA MET A 350 -10.82 6.53 -15.69
C MET A 350 -9.50 5.94 -16.16
N ILE A 351 -8.50 6.05 -15.30
CA ILE A 351 -7.29 5.23 -15.34
C ILE A 351 -7.30 4.28 -14.12
N SER A 352 -6.70 3.10 -14.28
CA SER A 352 -6.63 2.16 -13.17
C SER A 352 -5.36 1.32 -13.23
N HIS A 353 -4.76 1.16 -12.06
CA HIS A 353 -3.60 0.31 -11.83
C HIS A 353 -3.69 -0.34 -10.45
N SER A 354 -3.00 -1.46 -10.26
CA SER A 354 -2.80 -1.99 -8.91
C SER A 354 -1.72 -1.17 -8.20
N ARG A 355 -1.78 -1.13 -6.86
CA ARG A 355 -0.74 -0.47 -6.05
C ARG A 355 0.65 -1.04 -6.32
N LYS A 356 0.71 -2.37 -6.47
CA LYS A 356 1.93 -3.07 -6.88
C LYS A 356 2.49 -2.52 -8.20
N TRP A 357 1.66 -2.41 -9.23
CA TRP A 357 2.12 -1.95 -10.54
C TRP A 357 2.66 -0.53 -10.47
N ILE A 358 1.97 0.38 -9.77
CA ILE A 358 2.45 1.76 -9.58
C ILE A 358 3.81 1.74 -8.89
N GLN A 359 3.94 1.01 -7.78
CA GLN A 359 5.19 0.92 -7.01
C GLN A 359 6.37 0.36 -7.84
N GLU A 360 6.11 -0.59 -8.74
CA GLU A 360 7.14 -1.19 -9.60
C GLU A 360 7.53 -0.29 -10.78
N ASN A 361 6.73 0.73 -11.11
CA ASN A 361 6.95 1.63 -12.25
C ASN A 361 7.20 3.09 -11.84
N LEU A 362 7.54 3.35 -10.58
CA LEU A 362 7.85 4.71 -10.10
C LEU A 362 9.04 5.32 -10.84
N TYR A 363 10.09 4.54 -11.10
CA TYR A 363 11.27 5.01 -11.86
C TYR A 363 10.91 5.73 -13.17
N GLN A 364 9.81 5.32 -13.83
CA GLN A 364 9.36 5.90 -15.10
C GLN A 364 8.21 6.90 -14.93
N PHE A 365 7.24 6.58 -14.06
CA PHE A 365 5.95 7.28 -14.02
C PHE A 365 5.69 8.01 -12.69
N GLN A 366 6.69 8.10 -11.80
CA GLN A 366 6.50 8.72 -10.49
C GLN A 366 6.00 10.15 -10.60
N SER A 367 6.57 10.98 -11.48
CA SER A 367 6.14 12.39 -11.66
C SER A 367 4.63 12.51 -11.86
N PHE A 368 4.06 11.66 -12.70
CA PHE A 368 2.61 11.62 -12.90
C PHE A 368 1.87 11.21 -11.62
N PHE A 369 2.28 10.10 -11.01
CA PHE A 369 1.55 9.54 -9.86
C PHE A 369 1.69 10.38 -8.60
N SER A 370 2.84 11.01 -8.35
CA SER A 370 2.99 11.94 -7.24
C SER A 370 2.04 13.12 -7.38
N ASP A 371 1.80 13.60 -8.61
CA ASP A 371 0.93 14.76 -8.84
C ASP A 371 -0.55 14.41 -8.65
N ILE A 372 -1.00 13.22 -9.06
CA ILE A 372 -2.42 12.85 -9.05
C ILE A 372 -2.86 12.07 -7.80
N ILE A 373 -1.94 11.50 -7.03
CA ILE A 373 -2.23 10.73 -5.81
C ILE A 373 -2.01 11.66 -4.60
N GLN A 374 -2.97 12.56 -4.41
CA GLN A 374 -2.96 13.54 -3.33
C GLN A 374 -4.08 13.25 -2.32
N ALA A 375 -3.82 13.53 -1.03
CA ALA A 375 -4.80 13.29 0.03
C ALA A 375 -6.09 14.10 -0.17
N ASP A 376 -5.98 15.31 -0.72
CA ASP A 376 -7.12 16.20 -0.98
C ASP A 376 -8.04 15.69 -2.12
N ASP A 377 -7.50 14.86 -3.01
CA ASP A 377 -8.19 14.29 -4.16
C ASP A 377 -8.81 12.91 -3.86
N LEU A 378 -8.53 12.33 -2.68
CA LEU A 378 -9.06 11.03 -2.26
C LEU A 378 -10.57 11.14 -1.98
N ILE A 379 -11.40 10.49 -2.81
CA ILE A 379 -12.86 10.49 -2.67
C ILE A 379 -13.41 9.18 -2.09
N TYR A 380 -12.63 8.10 -2.12
CA TYR A 380 -13.00 6.81 -1.51
C TYR A 380 -11.77 6.01 -1.09
N SER A 381 -11.86 5.36 0.06
CA SER A 381 -10.87 4.36 0.52
C SER A 381 -11.60 3.20 1.21
N SER A 382 -11.32 1.97 0.80
CA SER A 382 -11.92 0.77 1.41
C SER A 382 -11.34 0.42 2.79
N SER A 383 -10.13 0.93 3.08
CA SER A 383 -9.44 0.76 4.36
C SER A 383 -8.67 2.04 4.68
N PRO A 384 -8.59 2.46 5.96
CA PRO A 384 -7.69 3.55 6.34
C PRO A 384 -6.22 3.12 6.37
N TYR A 385 -5.91 1.83 6.21
CA TYR A 385 -4.57 1.25 6.39
C TYR A 385 -3.87 0.85 5.08
N HIS A 386 -4.33 1.36 3.94
CA HIS A 386 -3.64 1.12 2.68
C HIS A 386 -2.22 1.70 2.71
N PRO A 387 -1.21 0.98 2.17
CA PRO A 387 0.16 1.45 2.20
C PRO A 387 0.38 2.71 1.38
N GLU A 388 1.13 3.65 1.94
CA GLU A 388 1.69 4.78 1.20
C GLU A 388 2.74 4.27 0.21
N PHE A 389 2.87 4.94 -0.92
CA PHE A 389 3.89 4.59 -1.91
C PHE A 389 5.28 4.93 -1.40
N HIS A 390 6.24 4.06 -1.70
CA HIS A 390 7.65 4.26 -1.45
C HIS A 390 8.24 5.05 -2.61
N TRP A 391 8.05 6.38 -2.59
CA TRP A 391 8.55 7.30 -3.61
C TRP A 391 10.08 7.33 -3.65
N GLU A 392 10.64 7.42 -4.85
CA GLU A 392 12.07 7.52 -5.13
C GLU A 392 12.52 8.99 -5.00
N LEU A 393 13.54 9.26 -4.18
CA LEU A 393 14.02 10.62 -3.91
C LEU A 393 15.56 10.68 -3.91
N PRO A 394 16.20 11.50 -4.77
CA PRO A 394 15.59 12.39 -5.76
C PRO A 394 15.03 11.61 -6.96
N HIS A 395 13.87 12.01 -7.47
CA HIS A 395 13.36 11.55 -8.76
C HIS A 395 13.69 12.58 -9.83
N ASN A 396 14.37 12.13 -10.87
CA ASN A 396 14.63 12.94 -12.06
C ASN A 396 13.74 12.41 -13.18
N PRO A 397 12.68 13.12 -13.58
CA PRO A 397 11.83 12.70 -14.69
C PRO A 397 12.64 12.70 -15.98
N TYR A 398 12.56 11.63 -16.77
CA TYR A 398 13.25 11.56 -18.06
C TYR A 398 12.50 10.70 -19.08
N HIS A 399 12.65 11.05 -20.34
CA HIS A 399 11.96 10.45 -21.47
C HIS A 399 12.77 9.32 -22.14
N ALA A 400 13.45 8.46 -21.38
CA ALA A 400 14.37 7.48 -21.99
C ALA A 400 13.72 6.59 -23.07
N ASP A 401 12.45 6.23 -22.88
CA ASP A 401 11.75 5.36 -23.83
C ASP A 401 10.99 6.11 -24.93
N LEU A 402 11.07 7.45 -24.98
CA LEU A 402 10.31 8.25 -25.93
C LEU A 402 10.61 7.88 -27.37
N TYR A 403 11.88 7.56 -27.69
CA TYR A 403 12.25 7.08 -29.01
C TYR A 403 11.45 5.84 -29.43
N PHE A 404 11.29 4.88 -28.51
CA PHE A 404 10.57 3.63 -28.76
C PHE A 404 9.07 3.82 -28.92
N TYR A 405 8.51 4.96 -28.55
CA TYR A 405 7.09 5.29 -28.76
C TYR A 405 6.89 6.19 -29.98
N TYR A 406 7.76 7.19 -30.15
CA TYR A 406 7.69 8.16 -31.24
C TYR A 406 7.99 7.53 -32.59
N LYS A 407 9.09 6.77 -32.72
CA LYS A 407 9.49 6.18 -34.01
C LYS A 407 8.41 5.25 -34.59
N PRO A 408 7.85 4.28 -33.85
CA PRO A 408 6.76 3.47 -34.37
C PRO A 408 5.54 4.31 -34.75
N THR A 409 5.20 5.36 -33.99
CA THR A 409 4.09 6.26 -34.33
C THR A 409 4.32 6.95 -35.68
N LYS A 410 5.54 7.47 -35.92
CA LYS A 410 5.96 8.05 -37.20
C LYS A 410 5.89 7.01 -38.33
N ASP A 411 6.44 5.81 -38.12
CA ASP A 411 6.46 4.75 -39.13
C ASP A 411 5.05 4.29 -39.52
N ILE A 412 4.12 4.22 -38.57
CA ILE A 412 2.70 3.90 -38.85
C ILE A 412 2.08 5.00 -39.71
N ALA A 413 2.36 6.28 -39.42
CA ALA A 413 1.86 7.40 -40.23
C ALA A 413 2.39 7.33 -41.67
N LEU A 414 3.69 7.03 -41.85
CA LEU A 414 4.29 6.87 -43.18
C LEU A 414 3.69 5.70 -43.96
N GLN A 415 3.44 4.57 -43.30
CA GLN A 415 2.75 3.43 -43.91
C GLN A 415 1.31 3.80 -44.31
N PHE A 416 0.60 4.52 -43.45
CA PHE A 416 -0.74 5.04 -43.76
C PHE A 416 -0.72 5.91 -45.02
N PHE A 417 0.19 6.90 -45.11
CA PHE A 417 0.29 7.79 -46.27
C PHE A 417 0.64 7.03 -47.55
N THR A 418 1.52 6.02 -47.47
CA THR A 418 1.92 5.20 -48.62
C THR A 418 0.72 4.49 -49.26
N ILE A 419 -0.22 3.99 -48.44
CA ILE A 419 -1.42 3.31 -48.92
C ILE A 419 -2.48 4.33 -49.35
N ALA A 420 -2.71 5.38 -48.55
CA ALA A 420 -3.70 6.41 -48.84
C ALA A 420 -3.43 7.15 -50.16
N ASN A 421 -2.16 7.39 -50.50
CA ASN A 421 -1.75 8.11 -51.70
C ASN A 421 -1.51 7.18 -52.91
N ASN A 422 -1.79 5.88 -52.80
CA ASN A 422 -1.55 4.94 -53.90
C ASN A 422 -2.63 5.08 -54.99
N PRO A 423 -2.26 5.25 -56.27
CA PRO A 423 -3.20 5.44 -57.38
C PRO A 423 -4.10 4.23 -57.68
N LYS A 424 -3.84 3.05 -57.08
CA LYS A 424 -4.61 1.81 -57.32
C LYS A 424 -5.86 1.64 -56.44
N GLU A 425 -6.15 2.58 -55.53
CA GLU A 425 -7.36 2.60 -54.66
C GLU A 425 -7.61 1.33 -53.81
N ASN A 426 -6.59 0.49 -53.59
CA ASN A 426 -6.71 -0.65 -52.68
C ASN A 426 -6.38 -0.22 -51.24
N TYR A 427 -7.42 0.13 -50.48
CA TYR A 427 -7.32 0.57 -49.10
C TYR A 427 -7.40 -0.56 -48.07
N GLN A 428 -7.06 -1.80 -48.44
CA GLN A 428 -7.05 -2.91 -47.50
C GLN A 428 -6.09 -2.61 -46.33
N GLY A 429 -6.61 -2.69 -45.10
CA GLY A 429 -5.83 -2.40 -43.88
C GLY A 429 -5.68 -0.92 -43.54
N LEU A 430 -6.15 0.01 -44.38
CA LEU A 430 -6.00 1.45 -44.13
C LEU A 430 -6.74 1.90 -42.86
N GLU A 431 -7.96 1.41 -42.63
CA GLU A 431 -8.73 1.69 -41.42
C GLU A 431 -8.00 1.22 -40.15
N TYR A 432 -7.27 0.10 -40.24
CA TYR A 432 -6.49 -0.42 -39.13
C TYR A 432 -5.26 0.43 -38.85
N LEU A 433 -4.52 0.82 -39.88
CA LEU A 433 -3.37 1.72 -39.74
C LEU A 433 -3.79 3.08 -39.16
N PHE A 434 -4.93 3.62 -39.60
CA PHE A 434 -5.48 4.86 -39.03
C PHE A 434 -5.78 4.72 -37.53
N SER A 435 -6.48 3.65 -37.15
CA SER A 435 -6.78 3.39 -35.73
C SER A 435 -5.54 3.13 -34.89
N LEU A 436 -4.54 2.45 -35.44
CA LEU A 436 -3.27 2.17 -34.79
C LEU A 436 -2.43 3.44 -34.63
N PHE A 437 -2.39 4.31 -35.66
CA PHE A 437 -1.77 5.62 -35.59
C PHE A 437 -2.39 6.44 -34.47
N PHE A 438 -3.73 6.59 -34.45
CA PHE A 438 -4.41 7.41 -33.45
C PHE A 438 -4.14 6.92 -32.02
N LEU A 439 -4.17 5.60 -31.80
CA LEU A 439 -3.82 4.99 -30.52
C LEU A 439 -2.36 5.33 -30.12
N SER A 440 -1.43 5.18 -31.05
CA SER A 440 0.00 5.39 -30.80
C SER A 440 0.33 6.86 -30.58
N PHE A 441 -0.30 7.76 -31.35
CA PHE A 441 -0.25 9.21 -31.16
C PHE A 441 -0.71 9.57 -29.74
N CYS A 442 -1.93 9.20 -29.33
CA CYS A 442 -2.45 9.60 -28.03
C CYS A 442 -1.55 9.11 -26.89
N ARG A 443 -1.10 7.85 -26.95
CA ARG A 443 -0.22 7.28 -25.93
C ARG A 443 1.12 8.01 -25.84
N THR A 444 1.73 8.31 -26.98
CA THR A 444 3.01 9.03 -27.03
C THR A 444 2.84 10.48 -26.57
N TYR A 445 1.81 11.16 -27.03
CA TYR A 445 1.51 12.54 -26.66
C TYR A 445 1.29 12.71 -25.16
N ILE A 446 0.49 11.82 -24.54
CA ILE A 446 0.29 11.81 -23.08
C ILE A 446 1.63 11.55 -22.37
N PHE A 447 2.40 10.55 -22.80
CA PHE A 447 3.68 10.25 -22.17
C PHE A 447 4.67 11.43 -22.23
N VAL A 448 4.73 12.14 -23.36
CA VAL A 448 5.58 13.33 -23.50
C VAL A 448 5.15 14.43 -22.54
N LYS A 449 3.86 14.68 -22.40
CA LYS A 449 3.34 15.80 -21.61
C LYS A 449 3.24 15.51 -20.11
N THR A 450 3.06 14.25 -19.72
CA THR A 450 2.75 13.89 -18.33
C THR A 450 3.71 12.88 -17.72
N TYR A 451 4.69 12.36 -18.47
CA TYR A 451 5.52 11.22 -18.05
C TYR A 451 4.70 9.98 -17.69
N TYR A 452 3.52 9.79 -18.29
CA TYR A 452 2.71 8.60 -18.04
C TYR A 452 2.24 7.95 -19.33
N LEU A 453 2.45 6.64 -19.44
CA LEU A 453 1.99 5.85 -20.56
C LEU A 453 0.69 5.13 -20.18
N PRO A 454 -0.48 5.55 -20.68
CA PRO A 454 -1.73 4.90 -20.34
C PRO A 454 -1.84 3.48 -20.91
N ASN A 455 -2.60 2.64 -20.21
CA ASN A 455 -3.02 1.33 -20.70
C ASN A 455 -3.88 1.46 -21.98
N ASN A 456 -4.26 0.33 -22.59
CA ASN A 456 -5.13 0.28 -23.78
C ASN A 456 -6.59 0.68 -23.45
N LEU A 457 -6.81 1.97 -23.21
CA LEU A 457 -8.12 2.60 -23.00
C LEU A 457 -8.86 2.82 -24.33
N THR A 458 -10.14 3.18 -24.27
CA THR A 458 -10.92 3.54 -25.47
C THR A 458 -10.34 4.80 -26.13
N SER A 459 -10.55 4.97 -27.44
CA SER A 459 -10.00 6.13 -28.16
C SER A 459 -10.53 7.46 -27.61
N GLU A 460 -11.78 7.46 -27.15
CA GLU A 460 -12.41 8.61 -26.47
C GLU A 460 -11.68 8.94 -25.16
N ALA A 461 -11.45 7.95 -24.28
CA ALA A 461 -10.74 8.17 -23.03
C ALA A 461 -9.28 8.62 -23.24
N LEU A 462 -8.60 8.07 -24.24
CA LEU A 462 -7.24 8.51 -24.61
C LEU A 462 -7.23 9.95 -25.11
N TRP A 463 -8.22 10.34 -25.93
CA TRP A 463 -8.32 11.72 -26.39
C TRP A 463 -8.59 12.69 -25.24
N GLN A 464 -9.48 12.34 -24.30
CA GLN A 464 -9.69 13.14 -23.09
C GLN A 464 -8.42 13.24 -22.24
N LEU A 465 -7.62 12.17 -22.13
CA LEU A 465 -6.32 12.24 -21.47
C LEU A 465 -5.31 13.13 -22.21
N CYS A 466 -5.36 13.23 -23.55
CA CYS A 466 -4.56 14.20 -24.29
C CYS A 466 -5.00 15.63 -23.95
N ILE A 467 -6.31 15.88 -23.82
CA ILE A 467 -6.86 17.18 -23.41
C ILE A 467 -6.46 17.54 -21.98
N TYR A 468 -6.45 16.56 -21.07
CA TYR A 468 -5.95 16.74 -19.71
C TYR A 468 -4.45 17.08 -19.71
N ALA A 469 -3.66 16.36 -20.51
CA ALA A 469 -2.24 16.56 -20.61
C ALA A 469 -1.86 17.94 -21.18
N GLU A 470 -2.61 18.42 -22.17
CA GLU A 470 -2.45 19.76 -22.74
C GLU A 470 -3.77 20.23 -23.35
N SER A 471 -4.35 21.30 -22.78
CA SER A 471 -5.70 21.73 -23.15
C SER A 471 -5.79 22.28 -24.58
N ASP A 472 -4.68 22.79 -25.13
CA ASP A 472 -4.59 23.36 -26.48
C ASP A 472 -4.85 22.33 -27.59
N ILE A 473 -4.68 21.02 -27.32
CA ILE A 473 -4.95 19.97 -28.31
C ILE A 473 -6.42 19.95 -28.77
N ARG A 474 -7.33 20.55 -27.98
CA ARG A 474 -8.74 20.75 -28.34
C ARG A 474 -8.93 21.51 -29.65
N LYS A 475 -7.94 22.30 -30.08
CA LYS A 475 -7.96 22.96 -31.39
C LYS A 475 -8.17 21.99 -32.55
N TYR A 476 -7.93 20.69 -32.36
CA TYR A 476 -8.17 19.63 -33.34
C TYR A 476 -9.51 18.89 -33.18
N ASN A 477 -10.34 19.21 -32.17
CA ASN A 477 -11.65 18.56 -31.97
C ASN A 477 -12.54 18.65 -33.21
N TYR A 478 -12.48 19.76 -33.94
CA TYR A 478 -13.26 19.94 -35.16
C TYR A 478 -12.96 18.86 -36.22
N LEU A 479 -11.75 18.30 -36.27
CA LEU A 479 -11.40 17.21 -37.18
C LEU A 479 -12.12 15.91 -36.82
N LEU A 480 -12.30 15.67 -35.52
CA LEU A 480 -12.98 14.49 -35.00
C LEU A 480 -14.50 14.61 -35.15
N GLU A 481 -15.03 15.82 -34.97
CA GLU A 481 -16.45 16.15 -35.13
C GLU A 481 -16.90 16.14 -36.61
N GLN A 482 -16.02 16.55 -37.53
CA GLN A 482 -16.28 16.55 -38.98
C GLN A 482 -16.03 15.19 -39.64
N PHE A 483 -15.56 14.20 -38.89
CA PHE A 483 -15.36 12.84 -39.39
C PHE A 483 -16.70 12.29 -39.91
N TRP A 484 -16.71 11.63 -41.06
CA TRP A 484 -17.95 11.21 -41.75
C TRP A 484 -18.84 10.26 -40.96
N THR A 485 -18.34 9.70 -39.86
CA THR A 485 -19.06 8.86 -38.91
C THR A 485 -18.58 9.17 -37.49
N ASP A 486 -19.13 8.51 -36.48
CA ASP A 486 -18.64 8.67 -35.11
C ASP A 486 -17.19 8.19 -35.01
N CYS A 487 -16.25 9.15 -34.87
CA CYS A 487 -14.82 8.89 -34.96
C CYS A 487 -14.34 7.87 -33.90
N PHE A 488 -14.74 8.03 -32.63
CA PHE A 488 -14.25 7.13 -31.56
C PHE A 488 -14.78 5.70 -31.69
N PRO A 489 -16.08 5.43 -31.92
CA PRO A 489 -16.57 4.09 -32.25
C PRO A 489 -15.86 3.46 -33.46
N PHE A 490 -15.65 4.25 -34.52
CA PHE A 490 -14.89 3.81 -35.69
C PHE A 490 -13.47 3.38 -35.31
N LEU A 491 -12.71 4.25 -34.65
CA LEU A 491 -11.35 3.98 -34.21
C LEU A 491 -11.27 2.70 -33.38
N ASN A 492 -12.13 2.57 -32.37
CA ASN A 492 -12.16 1.42 -31.46
C ASN A 492 -12.45 0.10 -32.21
N LYS A 493 -13.39 0.11 -33.17
CA LYS A 493 -13.76 -1.06 -33.96
C LYS A 493 -12.61 -1.54 -34.85
N HIS A 494 -11.85 -0.61 -35.42
CA HIS A 494 -10.80 -0.90 -36.40
C HIS A 494 -9.41 -1.09 -35.75
N ARG A 495 -9.30 -1.20 -34.41
CA ARG A 495 -8.06 -1.60 -33.72
C ARG A 495 -7.63 -3.05 -33.96
N VAL A 496 -8.53 -3.88 -34.48
CA VAL A 496 -8.24 -5.26 -34.85
C VAL A 496 -8.29 -5.37 -36.37
N LEU A 497 -7.25 -5.97 -36.94
CA LEU A 497 -7.19 -6.18 -38.38
C LEU A 497 -8.30 -7.15 -38.82
N ASN A 498 -9.20 -6.67 -39.66
CA ASN A 498 -10.24 -7.48 -40.28
C ASN A 498 -9.86 -7.82 -41.72
N HIS A 499 -9.91 -9.10 -42.08
CA HIS A 499 -9.64 -9.55 -43.45
C HIS A 499 -10.86 -9.29 -44.36
N LYS A 500 -11.12 -8.02 -44.66
CA LYS A 500 -12.21 -7.55 -45.53
C LYS A 500 -11.68 -6.48 -46.51
N LEU A 501 -12.26 -6.45 -47.71
CA LEU A 501 -12.03 -5.35 -48.65
C LEU A 501 -12.61 -4.06 -48.07
N SER A 502 -11.77 -3.02 -48.00
CA SER A 502 -12.18 -1.68 -47.57
C SER A 502 -13.07 -1.05 -48.64
N LYS A 503 -14.14 -0.38 -48.21
CA LYS A 503 -15.10 0.33 -49.09
C LYS A 503 -14.98 1.85 -48.97
N LEU A 504 -13.81 2.34 -48.56
CA LEU A 504 -13.57 3.77 -48.35
C LEU A 504 -13.58 4.52 -49.69
N SER A 505 -14.32 5.62 -49.72
CA SER A 505 -14.30 6.66 -50.76
C SER A 505 -13.07 7.57 -50.60
N LYS A 506 -12.79 8.38 -51.64
CA LYS A 506 -11.66 9.31 -51.62
C LYS A 506 -11.81 10.38 -50.55
N GLU A 507 -13.02 10.90 -50.37
CA GLU A 507 -13.34 11.88 -49.34
C GLU A 507 -13.10 11.32 -47.92
N GLU A 508 -13.48 10.07 -47.66
CA GLU A 508 -13.23 9.40 -46.38
C GLU A 508 -11.72 9.24 -46.13
N VAL A 509 -10.96 8.80 -47.14
CA VAL A 509 -9.49 8.71 -47.03
C VAL A 509 -8.85 10.09 -46.82
N TYR A 510 -9.37 11.13 -47.48
CA TYR A 510 -8.90 12.51 -47.32
C TYR A 510 -9.10 13.03 -45.89
N GLN A 511 -10.24 12.75 -45.26
CA GLN A 511 -10.48 13.11 -43.86
C GLN A 511 -9.52 12.40 -42.90
N MET A 512 -9.30 11.08 -43.09
CA MET A 512 -8.29 10.34 -42.30
C MET A 512 -6.90 10.94 -42.48
N ASN A 513 -6.50 11.25 -43.72
CA ASN A 513 -5.20 11.83 -44.06
C ASN A 513 -4.98 13.17 -43.33
N GLY A 514 -5.96 14.08 -43.38
CA GLY A 514 -5.88 15.37 -42.69
C GLY A 514 -5.74 15.25 -41.16
N ILE A 515 -6.32 14.21 -40.55
CA ILE A 515 -6.12 13.91 -39.12
C ILE A 515 -4.69 13.43 -38.86
N VAL A 516 -4.22 12.45 -39.65
CA VAL A 516 -2.86 11.87 -39.47
C VAL A 516 -1.80 12.95 -39.65
N GLU A 517 -1.90 13.76 -40.69
CA GLU A 517 -0.96 14.86 -40.97
C GLU A 517 -0.88 15.86 -39.82
N LYS A 518 -2.03 16.39 -39.37
CA LYS A 518 -2.06 17.43 -38.33
C LYS A 518 -1.60 16.93 -36.97
N LEU A 519 -2.02 15.73 -36.57
CA LEU A 519 -1.61 15.16 -35.30
C LEU A 519 -0.14 14.74 -35.33
N MET A 520 0.36 14.20 -36.44
CA MET A 520 1.77 13.86 -36.57
C MET A 520 2.65 15.12 -36.55
N TYR A 521 2.21 16.21 -37.19
CA TYR A 521 2.90 17.50 -37.12
C TYR A 521 2.97 18.05 -35.69
N GLU A 522 1.87 18.00 -34.94
CA GLU A 522 1.86 18.41 -33.53
C GLU A 522 2.85 17.57 -32.70
N LEU A 523 2.84 16.24 -32.86
CA LEU A 523 3.75 15.36 -32.13
C LEU A 523 5.20 15.57 -32.54
N HIS A 524 5.47 15.81 -33.82
CA HIS A 524 6.80 16.07 -34.34
C HIS A 524 7.39 17.34 -33.73
N ASN A 525 6.65 18.44 -33.71
CA ASN A 525 7.11 19.69 -33.09
C ASN A 525 7.43 19.48 -31.61
N LEU A 526 6.52 18.81 -30.89
CA LEU A 526 6.70 18.56 -29.47
C LEU A 526 7.91 17.67 -29.14
N VAL A 527 8.23 16.71 -30.01
CA VAL A 527 9.29 15.72 -29.73
C VAL A 527 10.64 16.14 -30.30
N ILE A 528 10.66 16.72 -31.50
CA ILE A 528 11.89 17.05 -32.24
C ILE A 528 12.22 18.54 -32.10
N GLU A 529 11.30 19.43 -32.45
CA GLU A 529 11.55 20.89 -32.45
C GLU A 529 11.76 21.43 -31.02
N ASP A 530 11.00 20.92 -30.04
CA ASP A 530 11.19 21.25 -28.63
C ASP A 530 12.40 20.53 -27.98
N GLY A 531 13.14 19.73 -28.77
CA GLY A 531 14.44 19.17 -28.38
C GLY A 531 14.39 17.96 -27.43
N LEU A 532 13.26 17.26 -27.32
CA LEU A 532 13.14 16.06 -26.48
C LEU A 532 13.85 14.84 -27.09
N LEU A 533 13.95 14.79 -28.42
CA LEU A 533 14.77 13.87 -29.19
C LEU A 533 15.52 14.65 -30.27
N GLN A 534 16.71 14.17 -30.63
CA GLN A 534 17.43 14.68 -31.80
C GLN A 534 16.70 14.22 -33.08
N ASP A 535 16.74 15.03 -34.14
CA ASP A 535 16.21 14.58 -35.43
C ASP A 535 17.08 13.43 -35.96
N PHE A 536 16.45 12.32 -36.30
CA PHE A 536 17.14 11.06 -36.64
C PHE A 536 17.24 10.84 -38.16
N GLU A 537 16.97 11.86 -38.98
CA GLU A 537 17.02 11.74 -40.45
C GLU A 537 18.44 11.81 -41.05
N GLU A 538 19.51 11.68 -40.24
CA GLU A 538 20.91 11.62 -40.72
C GLU A 538 21.53 10.21 -40.82
N ASP A 539 20.81 9.11 -40.53
CA ASP A 539 21.32 7.72 -40.74
C ASP A 539 20.71 6.98 -41.94
#